data_AF-A0A5J4KV26-F1
#
_entry.id   AF-A0A5J4KV26-F1
#
_cell.length_a   1.000
_cell.length_b   1.000
_cell.length_c   1.000
_cell.angle_alpha   90.00
_cell.angle_beta   90.00
_cell.angle_gamma   90.00
#
_symmetry.space_group_name_H-M   'P 1'
#
loop_
_entity.id
_entity.type
_entity.pdbx_description
1 polymer ?
#
loop_
_entity_poly.entity_id
_entity_poly.type
_entity_poly.pdbx_seq_one_letter_code
_entity_poly.pdbx_strand_id
1 'polypeptide(L)'
;MKSNRKMNPARIMLAICLTIFCIGTAGVLSWASIIGAKPVAAASAPSTCGTVTVRMGGQMPSEVNANHSEQCLAQAYRLCQPASLTYTQASIDTGTKRQFSVVRHGGRCQISEVVTQYTIPTHNDHVTYYTCSSLYEGRYGLYIRDCSADGNVFIPARINRIPTPMPTLPIKHPHNPPTYAA
;
A
#
# COMPACT_ATOMS: atom_id res chain seq x y z
N MET A 1 0.27 -48.11 -15.74
CA MET A 1 -1.01 -47.52 -15.27
C MET A 1 -1.39 -46.38 -16.21
N LYS A 2 -2.50 -46.51 -16.95
CA LYS A 2 -2.89 -45.63 -18.06
C LYS A 2 -3.97 -44.65 -17.57
N SER A 3 -3.61 -43.37 -17.40
CA SER A 3 -4.51 -42.35 -16.86
C SER A 3 -5.35 -41.72 -17.98
N ASN A 4 -6.65 -42.02 -17.98
CA ASN A 4 -7.66 -41.42 -18.84
C ASN A 4 -8.10 -40.07 -18.27
N ARG A 5 -7.68 -38.95 -18.89
CA ARG A 5 -8.25 -37.63 -18.57
C ARG A 5 -9.48 -37.38 -19.42
N LYS A 6 -10.66 -37.44 -18.79
CA LYS A 6 -11.92 -36.92 -19.36
C LYS A 6 -11.78 -35.40 -19.55
N MET A 7 -11.85 -34.96 -20.79
CA MET A 7 -11.74 -33.56 -21.18
C MET A 7 -13.14 -32.93 -21.16
N ASN A 8 -13.33 -31.85 -20.40
CA ASN A 8 -14.61 -31.18 -20.24
C ASN A 8 -15.03 -30.45 -21.54
N PRO A 9 -16.28 -30.63 -22.02
CA PRO A 9 -16.75 -30.11 -23.31
C PRO A 9 -16.82 -28.57 -23.37
N ALA A 10 -16.84 -27.89 -22.22
CA ALA A 10 -16.86 -26.42 -22.15
C ALA A 10 -15.56 -25.75 -22.65
N ARG A 11 -14.44 -26.49 -22.75
CA ARG A 11 -13.16 -25.95 -23.24
C ARG A 11 -13.02 -25.97 -24.76
N ILE A 12 -13.87 -26.71 -25.47
CA ILE A 12 -13.81 -26.83 -26.94
C ILE A 12 -14.50 -25.63 -27.61
N MET A 13 -15.52 -25.04 -26.97
CA MET A 13 -16.27 -23.90 -27.53
C MET A 13 -15.51 -22.56 -27.46
N LEU A 14 -14.60 -22.36 -26.50
CA LEU A 14 -13.88 -21.08 -26.38
C LEU A 14 -12.71 -20.93 -27.38
N ALA A 15 -12.22 -22.05 -27.95
CA ALA A 15 -11.14 -22.03 -28.94
C ALA A 15 -11.62 -21.65 -30.35
N ILE A 16 -12.93 -21.77 -30.63
CA ILE A 16 -13.51 -21.51 -31.96
C ILE A 16 -13.85 -20.02 -32.16
N CYS A 17 -14.03 -19.24 -31.09
CA CYS A 17 -14.30 -17.79 -31.21
C CYS A 17 -13.04 -16.93 -31.47
N LEU A 18 -11.83 -17.48 -31.35
CA LEU A 18 -10.59 -16.72 -31.52
C LEU A 18 -10.02 -16.73 -32.95
N THR A 19 -10.63 -17.45 -33.89
CA THR A 19 -10.14 -17.56 -35.27
C THR A 19 -10.95 -16.74 -36.29
N ILE A 20 -12.03 -16.07 -35.89
CA ILE A 20 -12.90 -15.29 -36.78
C ILE A 20 -12.77 -13.79 -36.51
N PHE A 21 -11.56 -13.23 -36.59
CA PHE A 21 -11.38 -11.77 -36.73
C PHE A 21 -10.06 -11.42 -37.44
N CYS A 22 -9.79 -12.11 -38.56
CA CYS A 22 -8.61 -11.89 -39.40
C CYS A 22 -8.94 -11.50 -40.85
N ILE A 23 -10.03 -10.77 -41.11
CA ILE A 23 -10.31 -10.32 -42.49
C ILE A 23 -10.67 -8.84 -42.54
N GLY A 24 -9.73 -8.06 -43.09
CA GLY A 24 -10.02 -6.99 -44.04
C GLY A 24 -10.15 -5.58 -43.49
N THR A 25 -9.12 -4.76 -43.72
CA THR A 25 -9.25 -3.50 -44.50
C THR A 25 -7.87 -3.03 -44.93
N ALA A 26 -7.64 -3.05 -46.24
CA ALA A 26 -6.59 -2.31 -46.90
C ALA A 26 -7.03 -0.84 -47.09
N GLY A 27 -6.10 0.09 -46.89
CA GLY A 27 -6.10 1.39 -47.55
C GLY A 27 -6.91 2.52 -46.91
N VAL A 28 -6.21 3.39 -46.16
CA VAL A 28 -6.28 4.85 -46.37
C VAL A 28 -5.00 5.50 -45.85
N LEU A 29 -4.36 6.28 -46.72
CA LEU A 29 -3.28 7.23 -46.41
C LEU A 29 -3.87 8.34 -45.54
N SER A 30 -3.60 8.36 -44.23
CA SER A 30 -3.97 9.47 -43.35
C SER A 30 -2.74 10.28 -42.96
N TRP A 31 -2.85 11.57 -43.26
CA TRP A 31 -1.87 12.61 -43.03
C TRP A 31 -1.22 12.55 -41.64
N ALA A 32 0.09 12.73 -41.64
CA ALA A 32 0.90 12.95 -40.45
C ALA A 32 0.54 14.30 -39.83
N SER A 33 -0.51 14.34 -39.03
CA SER A 33 -0.62 15.37 -37.99
C SER A 33 0.48 15.06 -36.98
N ILE A 34 1.53 15.87 -37.02
CA ILE A 34 2.53 15.99 -35.94
C ILE A 34 1.78 16.58 -34.75
N ILE A 35 1.01 15.73 -34.06
CA ILE A 35 0.41 16.06 -32.77
C ILE A 35 1.60 16.14 -31.84
N GLY A 36 1.97 17.36 -31.47
CA GLY A 36 2.99 17.61 -30.46
C GLY A 36 2.65 16.78 -29.22
N ALA A 37 3.38 15.68 -29.03
CA ALA A 37 3.24 14.84 -27.87
C ALA A 37 3.48 15.75 -26.67
N LYS A 38 2.43 16.03 -25.90
CA LYS A 38 2.57 16.71 -24.61
C LYS A 38 3.64 15.92 -23.85
N PRO A 39 4.72 16.57 -23.37
CA PRO A 39 5.75 15.87 -22.63
C PRO A 39 5.06 15.12 -21.50
N VAL A 40 5.13 13.79 -21.55
CA VAL A 40 4.67 12.93 -20.46
C VAL A 40 5.56 13.32 -19.30
N ALA A 41 5.01 14.07 -18.35
CA ALA A 41 5.74 14.45 -17.16
C ALA A 41 6.28 13.17 -16.53
N ALA A 42 7.61 13.06 -16.43
CA ALA A 42 8.25 11.91 -15.83
C ALA A 42 7.66 11.71 -14.43
N ALA A 43 7.19 10.50 -14.13
CA ALA A 43 6.70 10.18 -12.81
C ALA A 43 7.83 10.47 -11.81
N SER A 44 7.58 11.36 -10.85
CA SER A 44 8.53 11.64 -9.79
C SER A 44 8.83 10.34 -9.03
N ALA A 45 10.11 10.05 -8.81
CA ALA A 45 10.51 8.89 -8.01
C ALA A 45 9.79 8.90 -6.65
N PRO A 46 9.34 7.75 -6.14
CA PRO A 46 8.70 7.69 -4.83
C PRO A 46 9.63 8.23 -3.75
N SER A 47 9.13 9.07 -2.85
CA SER A 47 9.92 9.53 -1.71
C SER A 47 10.14 8.38 -0.71
N THR A 48 11.27 8.39 -0.01
CA THR A 48 11.54 7.39 1.04
C THR A 48 11.37 8.04 2.41
N CYS A 49 10.40 7.56 3.19
CA CYS A 49 10.10 8.05 4.54
C CYS A 49 11.07 7.52 5.60
N GLY A 50 11.86 6.50 5.27
CA GLY A 50 12.90 5.95 6.13
C GLY A 50 12.59 4.51 6.57
N THR A 51 13.11 4.15 7.73
CA THR A 51 13.07 2.79 8.27
C THR A 51 12.70 2.81 9.74
N VAL A 52 11.88 1.84 10.15
CA VAL A 52 11.54 1.53 11.54
C VAL A 52 11.94 0.08 11.79
N THR A 53 12.80 -0.17 12.77
CA THR A 53 13.24 -1.50 13.15
C THR A 53 12.86 -1.74 14.60
N VAL A 54 12.26 -2.89 14.86
CA VAL A 54 11.96 -3.37 16.21
C VAL A 54 12.55 -4.74 16.41
N ARG A 55 12.98 -5.03 17.64
CA ARG A 55 13.28 -6.39 18.04
C ARG A 55 11.99 -7.20 18.01
N MET A 56 12.04 -8.45 17.55
CA MET A 56 10.91 -9.37 17.61
C MET A 56 10.42 -9.51 19.06
N GLY A 57 9.12 -9.30 19.29
CA GLY A 57 8.52 -9.23 20.64
C GLY A 57 8.70 -7.90 21.38
N GLY A 58 9.51 -6.98 20.84
CA GLY A 58 9.66 -5.62 21.33
C GLY A 58 8.61 -4.66 20.76
N GLN A 59 8.38 -3.56 21.46
CA GLN A 59 7.47 -2.49 21.02
C GLN A 59 8.18 -1.15 20.79
N MET A 60 9.47 -1.06 21.10
CA MET A 60 10.23 0.18 20.97
C MET A 60 11.10 0.14 19.71
N PRO A 61 10.92 1.08 18.77
CA PRO A 61 11.83 1.24 17.64
C PRO A 61 13.26 1.53 18.08
N SER A 62 14.21 0.95 17.36
CA SER A 62 15.65 1.21 17.53
C SER A 62 16.03 2.60 17.03
N GLU A 63 15.40 3.07 15.96
CA GLU A 63 15.71 4.34 15.33
C GLU A 63 15.09 5.53 16.07
N VAL A 64 15.90 6.58 16.25
CA VAL A 64 15.46 7.81 16.93
C VAL A 64 14.39 8.57 16.14
N ASN A 65 14.37 8.41 14.82
CA ASN A 65 13.49 9.10 13.87
C ASN A 65 12.25 8.27 13.47
N ALA A 66 11.97 7.14 14.12
CA ALA A 66 10.81 6.31 13.77
C ALA A 66 9.48 7.10 13.70
N ASN A 67 9.28 8.03 14.64
CA ASN A 67 8.14 8.96 14.63
C ASN A 67 8.02 9.78 13.33
N HIS A 68 9.15 10.29 12.83
CA HIS A 68 9.18 11.08 11.61
C HIS A 68 8.88 10.20 10.39
N SER A 69 9.42 8.97 10.37
CA SER A 69 9.18 8.02 9.29
C SER A 69 7.71 7.59 9.19
N GLU A 70 7.04 7.35 10.32
CA GLU A 70 5.59 7.10 10.34
C GLU A 70 4.77 8.30 9.88
N GLN A 71 5.09 9.50 10.39
CA GLN A 71 4.40 10.75 10.02
C GLN A 71 4.53 11.03 8.52
N CYS A 72 5.73 10.80 7.95
CA CYS A 72 5.96 10.94 6.52
C CYS A 72 5.05 10.03 5.71
N LEU A 73 4.95 8.74 6.05
CA LEU A 73 4.10 7.80 5.31
C LEU A 73 2.62 8.17 5.46
N ALA A 74 2.20 8.56 6.67
CA ALA A 74 0.83 8.97 6.92
C ALA A 74 0.44 10.24 6.16
N GLN A 75 1.34 11.23 6.10
CA GLN A 75 1.14 12.44 5.30
C GLN A 75 1.09 12.12 3.81
N ALA A 76 1.99 11.27 3.31
CA ALA A 76 1.99 10.85 1.92
C ALA A 76 0.69 10.12 1.54
N TYR A 77 0.18 9.25 2.42
CA TYR A 77 -1.11 8.56 2.23
C TYR A 77 -2.27 9.55 2.14
N ARG A 78 -2.35 10.53 3.06
CA ARG A 78 -3.38 11.59 3.02
C ARG A 78 -3.32 12.44 1.76
N LEU A 79 -2.11 12.74 1.28
CA LEU A 79 -1.88 13.59 0.11
C LEU A 79 -1.88 12.80 -1.21
N CYS A 80 -2.06 11.47 -1.16
CA CYS A 80 -1.95 10.60 -2.33
C CYS A 80 -0.61 10.70 -3.08
N GLN A 81 0.46 10.93 -2.34
CA GLN A 81 1.80 11.08 -2.89
C GLN A 81 2.56 9.76 -2.78
N PRO A 82 3.26 9.33 -3.86
CA PRO A 82 4.10 8.14 -3.78
C PRO A 82 5.20 8.30 -2.74
N ALA A 83 5.17 7.41 -1.73
CA ALA A 83 6.18 7.35 -0.69
C ALA A 83 6.30 5.91 -0.17
N SER A 84 7.43 5.58 0.44
CA SER A 84 7.64 4.26 1.04
C SER A 84 8.27 4.30 2.43
N LEU A 85 7.93 3.31 3.26
CA LEU A 85 8.45 3.09 4.60
C LEU A 85 8.90 1.64 4.72
N THR A 86 10.11 1.41 5.23
CA THR A 86 10.57 0.06 5.59
C THR A 86 10.29 -0.18 7.07
N TYR A 87 9.65 -1.30 7.40
CA TYR A 87 9.45 -1.77 8.76
C TYR A 87 10.11 -3.15 8.93
N THR A 88 11.04 -3.28 9.87
CA THR A 88 11.78 -4.51 10.11
C THR A 88 11.49 -5.03 11.51
N GLN A 89 11.08 -6.29 11.62
CA GLN A 89 11.03 -7.02 12.87
C GLN A 89 12.15 -8.05 12.87
N ALA A 90 13.16 -7.87 13.71
CA ALA A 90 14.36 -8.71 13.72
C ALA A 90 14.55 -9.47 15.04
N SER A 91 14.86 -10.75 14.94
CA SER A 91 15.48 -11.54 16.01
C SER A 91 16.99 -11.66 15.75
N ILE A 92 17.69 -12.56 16.45
CA ILE A 92 19.13 -12.79 16.23
C ILE A 92 19.37 -13.44 14.86
N ASP A 93 18.60 -14.49 14.54
CA ASP A 93 18.85 -15.33 13.36
C ASP A 93 17.77 -15.21 12.28
N THR A 94 16.64 -14.58 12.59
CA THR A 94 15.49 -14.48 11.68
C THR A 94 14.88 -13.09 11.71
N GLY A 95 14.15 -12.72 10.67
CA GLY A 95 13.34 -11.51 10.71
C GLY A 95 12.37 -11.38 9.55
N THR A 96 11.55 -10.35 9.66
CA THR A 96 10.56 -9.97 8.67
C THR A 96 10.78 -8.51 8.32
N LYS A 97 11.09 -8.24 7.06
CA LYS A 97 11.16 -6.90 6.49
C LYS A 97 9.88 -6.64 5.70
N ARG A 98 9.19 -5.55 5.99
CA ARG A 98 7.97 -5.10 5.32
C ARG A 98 8.25 -3.77 4.66
N GLN A 99 7.98 -3.63 3.38
CA GLN A 99 8.07 -2.34 2.68
C GLN A 99 6.65 -1.90 2.31
N PHE A 100 6.18 -0.85 2.98
CA PHE A 100 4.90 -0.23 2.67
C PHE A 100 5.12 0.89 1.66
N SER A 101 4.33 0.92 0.59
CA SER A 101 4.37 1.97 -0.42
C SER A 101 2.98 2.54 -0.65
N VAL A 102 2.86 3.87 -0.57
CA VAL A 102 1.67 4.59 -1.00
C VAL A 102 1.69 4.65 -2.53
N VAL A 103 0.66 4.10 -3.16
CA VAL A 103 0.48 4.11 -4.61
C VAL A 103 -0.85 4.76 -4.97
N ARG A 104 -0.88 5.46 -6.10
CA ARG A 104 -2.10 6.06 -6.64
C ARG A 104 -2.72 5.09 -7.64
N HIS A 105 -3.93 4.65 -7.38
CA HIS A 105 -4.67 3.73 -8.24
C HIS A 105 -6.11 4.21 -8.43
N GLY A 106 -6.51 4.47 -9.68
CA GLY A 106 -7.89 4.88 -10.01
C GLY A 106 -8.36 6.14 -9.27
N GLY A 107 -7.46 7.11 -9.06
CA GLY A 107 -7.76 8.35 -8.34
C GLY A 107 -7.82 8.22 -6.81
N ARG A 108 -7.65 7.01 -6.26
CA ARG A 108 -7.55 6.74 -4.82
C ARG A 108 -6.11 6.37 -4.45
N CYS A 109 -5.79 6.51 -3.17
CA CYS A 109 -4.50 6.14 -2.60
C CYS A 109 -4.67 4.78 -1.96
N GLN A 110 -3.72 3.90 -2.21
CA GLN A 110 -3.70 2.54 -1.70
C GLN A 110 -2.31 2.26 -1.14
N ILE A 111 -2.23 1.30 -0.23
CA ILE A 111 -0.95 0.85 0.31
C ILE A 111 -0.66 -0.52 -0.29
N SER A 112 0.45 -0.62 -1.02
CA SER A 112 1.04 -1.90 -1.34
C SER A 112 2.06 -2.26 -0.27
N GLU A 113 2.18 -3.55 -0.01
CA GLU A 113 3.14 -4.10 0.95
C GLU A 113 3.96 -5.20 0.28
N VAL A 114 5.27 -5.16 0.50
CA VAL A 114 6.18 -6.25 0.18
C VAL A 114 6.74 -6.82 1.47
N VAL A 115 6.50 -8.10 1.73
CA VAL A 115 7.00 -8.80 2.91
C VAL A 115 8.13 -9.73 2.49
N THR A 116 9.29 -9.57 3.11
CA THR A 116 10.47 -10.43 2.95
C THR A 116 10.80 -11.05 4.29
N GLN A 117 10.65 -12.36 4.41
CA GLN A 117 11.13 -13.12 5.56
C GLN A 117 12.53 -13.64 5.27
N TYR A 118 13.42 -13.54 6.24
CA TYR A 118 14.81 -14.01 6.10
C TYR A 118 15.24 -14.87 7.30
N THR A 119 16.17 -15.78 7.06
CA THR A 119 16.81 -16.64 8.07
C THR A 119 18.30 -16.77 7.77
N ILE A 120 19.14 -16.51 8.76
CA ILE A 120 20.59 -16.62 8.71
C ILE A 120 21.00 -18.02 9.20
N PRO A 121 22.02 -18.67 8.59
CA PRO A 121 22.86 -18.19 7.47
C PRO A 121 22.32 -18.53 6.08
N THR A 122 21.23 -19.30 6.00
CA THR A 122 20.76 -19.92 4.75
C THR A 122 20.20 -18.94 3.71
N HIS A 123 19.97 -17.67 4.05
CA HIS A 123 19.47 -16.61 3.16
C HIS A 123 18.29 -17.04 2.27
N ASN A 124 17.36 -17.79 2.85
CA ASN A 124 16.12 -18.16 2.18
C ASN A 124 15.13 -17.00 2.31
N ASP A 125 15.12 -16.13 1.31
CA ASP A 125 14.21 -14.99 1.27
C ASP A 125 12.88 -15.41 0.63
N HIS A 126 11.81 -15.39 1.43
CA HIS A 126 10.46 -15.55 0.91
C HIS A 126 9.81 -14.18 0.75
N VAL A 127 9.43 -13.83 -0.49
CA VAL A 127 8.80 -12.54 -0.82
C VAL A 127 7.31 -12.72 -1.08
N THR A 128 6.48 -11.93 -0.42
CA THR A 128 5.02 -11.90 -0.63
C THR A 128 4.53 -10.47 -0.81
N TYR A 129 3.51 -10.30 -1.65
CA TYR A 129 2.93 -9.00 -1.96
C TYR A 129 1.51 -8.93 -1.41
N TYR A 130 1.20 -7.85 -0.70
CA TYR A 130 -0.13 -7.57 -0.20
C TYR A 130 -0.60 -6.19 -0.62
N THR A 131 -1.89 -6.00 -0.47
CA THR A 131 -2.57 -4.73 -0.68
C THR A 131 -3.43 -4.46 0.54
N CYS A 132 -3.24 -3.30 1.13
CA CYS A 132 -3.94 -2.86 2.33
C CYS A 132 -4.98 -1.78 1.98
N SER A 133 -6.08 -1.75 2.73
CA SER A 133 -7.22 -0.88 2.40
C SER A 133 -7.16 0.48 3.09
N SER A 134 -6.49 0.58 4.25
CA SER A 134 -6.42 1.85 4.98
C SER A 134 -5.20 1.98 5.87
N LEU A 135 -4.92 3.22 6.25
CA LEU A 135 -3.90 3.61 7.22
C LEU A 135 -4.46 4.71 8.11
N TYR A 136 -4.14 4.64 9.41
CA TYR A 136 -4.41 5.72 10.35
C TYR A 136 -3.32 5.82 11.41
N GLU A 137 -3.10 7.05 11.89
CA GLU A 137 -2.17 7.34 12.98
C GLU A 137 -2.90 7.17 14.32
N GLY A 138 -2.27 6.45 15.24
CA GLY A 138 -2.70 6.33 16.64
C GLY A 138 -1.67 6.90 17.61
N ARG A 139 -2.03 6.95 18.90
CA ARG A 139 -1.13 7.43 19.96
C ARG A 139 0.18 6.66 20.04
N TYR A 140 0.12 5.35 19.77
CA TYR A 140 1.23 4.43 19.95
C TYR A 140 1.96 4.09 18.65
N GLY A 141 1.51 4.60 17.51
CA GLY A 141 2.11 4.29 16.22
C GLY A 141 1.13 4.32 15.07
N LEU A 142 1.56 3.73 13.96
CA LEU A 142 0.82 3.66 12.70
C LEU A 142 0.13 2.31 12.56
N TYR A 143 -1.16 2.34 12.21
CA TYR A 143 -1.95 1.15 11.96
C TYR A 143 -2.28 1.05 10.48
N ILE A 144 -1.89 -0.05 9.86
CA ILE A 144 -2.19 -0.37 8.46
C ILE A 144 -3.16 -1.57 8.48
N ARG A 145 -4.30 -1.43 7.82
CA ARG A 145 -5.40 -2.39 7.95
C ARG A 145 -5.77 -3.10 6.65
N ASP A 146 -6.34 -4.28 6.85
CA ASP A 146 -6.96 -5.10 5.82
C ASP A 146 -5.97 -5.41 4.67
N CYS A 147 -4.74 -5.81 5.03
CA CYS A 147 -3.65 -6.24 4.15
C CYS A 147 -3.89 -7.65 3.59
N SER A 148 -5.07 -7.88 3.00
CA SER A 148 -5.46 -9.17 2.42
C SER A 148 -5.29 -10.33 3.42
N ALA A 149 -4.45 -11.33 3.12
CA ALA A 149 -4.22 -12.49 3.99
C ALA A 149 -3.32 -12.19 5.21
N ASP A 150 -2.54 -11.10 5.20
CA ASP A 150 -1.66 -10.73 6.31
C ASP A 150 -2.40 -10.01 7.44
N GLY A 151 -3.57 -9.43 7.15
CA GLY A 151 -4.44 -8.82 8.15
C GLY A 151 -4.04 -7.38 8.49
N ASN A 152 -3.93 -7.07 9.79
CA ASN A 152 -3.60 -5.72 10.26
C ASN A 152 -2.16 -5.67 10.75
N VAL A 153 -1.43 -4.62 10.36
CA VAL A 153 -0.04 -4.39 10.78
C VAL A 153 0.04 -3.15 11.65
N PHE A 154 0.75 -3.26 12.77
CA PHE A 154 1.07 -2.16 13.66
C PHE A 154 2.57 -1.84 13.59
N ILE A 155 2.88 -0.59 13.31
CA ILE A 155 4.24 -0.04 13.31
C ILE A 155 4.33 0.90 14.52
N PRO A 156 5.09 0.54 15.56
CA PRO A 156 5.10 1.31 16.79
C PRO A 156 5.87 2.63 16.63
N ALA A 157 5.32 3.68 17.23
CA ALA A 157 5.99 4.94 17.45
C ALA A 157 7.06 4.82 18.53
N ARG A 158 8.12 5.64 18.40
CA ARG A 158 9.05 5.84 19.51
C ARG A 158 8.38 6.75 20.54
N ILE A 159 7.88 6.15 21.63
CA ILE A 159 7.17 6.86 22.71
C ILE A 159 8.16 7.68 23.57
N ASN A 160 8.77 8.68 22.97
CA ASN A 160 9.43 9.80 23.65
C ASN A 160 8.71 11.12 23.33
N ARG A 161 7.52 11.04 22.71
CA ARG A 161 6.66 12.21 22.53
C ARG A 161 6.16 12.60 23.93
N ILE A 162 6.70 13.68 24.48
CA ILE A 162 5.94 14.50 25.42
C ILE A 162 4.57 14.69 24.74
N PRO A 163 3.45 14.30 25.37
CA PRO A 163 2.14 14.44 24.75
C PRO A 163 1.99 15.89 24.28
N THR A 164 2.02 16.13 22.98
CA THR A 164 1.55 17.40 22.45
C THR A 164 0.09 17.48 22.88
N PRO A 165 -0.33 18.55 23.59
CA PRO A 165 -1.72 18.69 23.95
C PRO A 165 -2.52 18.53 22.67
N MET A 166 -3.49 17.59 22.68
CA MET A 166 -4.36 17.40 21.52
C MET A 166 -4.88 18.77 21.12
N PRO A 167 -4.89 19.12 19.82
CA PRO A 167 -5.64 20.28 19.39
C PRO A 167 -7.05 20.07 19.90
N THR A 168 -7.47 20.89 20.86
CA THR A 168 -8.84 20.89 21.35
C THR A 168 -9.70 21.11 20.12
N LEU A 169 -10.35 20.06 19.63
CA LEU A 169 -11.36 20.20 18.59
C LEU A 169 -12.30 21.31 19.10
N PRO A 170 -12.60 22.33 18.28
CA PRO A 170 -13.54 23.35 18.69
C PRO A 170 -14.80 22.63 19.15
N ILE A 171 -15.11 22.74 20.45
CA ILE A 171 -16.29 22.14 21.04
C ILE A 171 -17.45 22.78 20.29
N LYS A 172 -18.03 22.03 19.35
CA LYS A 172 -19.23 22.46 18.64
C LYS A 172 -20.30 22.56 19.71
N HIS A 173 -20.58 23.78 20.16
CA HIS A 173 -21.60 24.04 21.16
C HIS A 173 -22.91 23.40 20.66
N PRO A 174 -23.58 22.58 21.49
CA PRO A 174 -24.90 22.09 21.13
C PRO A 174 -25.80 23.30 20.89
N HIS A 175 -26.42 23.34 19.71
CA HIS A 175 -27.47 24.30 19.41
C HIS A 175 -28.56 24.14 20.47
N ASN A 176 -28.81 25.17 21.27
CA ASN A 176 -29.96 25.20 22.16
C ASN A 176 -31.25 25.05 21.33
N PRO A 177 -32.18 24.17 21.72
CA PRO A 177 -33.47 24.06 21.06
C PRO A 177 -34.28 25.36 21.25
N PRO A 178 -35.13 25.73 20.28
CA PRO A 178 -35.98 26.92 20.40
C PRO A 178 -36.98 26.74 21.55
N THR A 179 -36.98 27.69 22.49
CA THR A 179 -38.02 27.86 23.50
C THR A 179 -39.29 28.35 22.82
N TYR A 180 -40.33 27.52 22.84
CA TYR A 180 -41.70 27.94 22.49
C TYR A 180 -42.30 28.66 23.70
N ALA A 181 -42.64 29.94 23.53
CA ALA A 181 -43.46 30.69 24.48
C ALA A 181 -44.94 30.31 24.29
N ALA A 182 -45.64 30.09 25.41
CA ALA A 182 -47.08 29.87 25.48
C ALA A 182 -47.84 31.20 25.61
#